data_AF-A0A938WYP4-F1
#
_entry.id   AF-A0A938WYP4-F1
#
_cell.length_a   1.000
_cell.length_b   1.000
_cell.length_c   1.000
_cell.angle_alpha   90.00
_cell.angle_beta   90.00
_cell.angle_gamma   90.00
#
_symmetry.space_group_name_H-M   'P 1'
#
loop_
_entity.id
_entity.type
_entity.pdbx_description
1 polymer ?
#
loop_
_entity_poly.entity_id
_entity_poly.type
_entity_poly.pdbx_seq_one_letter_code
_entity_poly.pdbx_strand_id
1 'polypeptide(L)'
;PSCGRALADSDLAANQFVCPYCGHHFGIPARDRIRMVVDDGQFRELDASLVSTDPLDFPGYPDKLSTLRAKTHTGDAVVTGIGKIGGIRVAIAALDTRFLMASMGAVVGERLTRLIERATKQHLPLIIFSASGGARMQEGIISL
;
A
#
# COMPACT_ATOMS: atom_id res chain seq x y z
N PRO A 1 -0.14 -6.24 -20.44
CA PRO A 1 1.22 -5.76 -20.80
C PRO A 1 1.37 -5.66 -22.33
N SER A 2 1.97 -4.57 -22.81
CA SER A 2 1.95 -4.14 -24.22
C SER A 2 2.75 -5.02 -25.20
N CYS A 3 3.64 -5.90 -24.73
CA CYS A 3 4.53 -6.69 -25.61
C CYS A 3 4.28 -8.21 -25.62
N GLY A 4 3.40 -8.73 -24.76
CA GLY A 4 3.04 -10.16 -24.72
C GLY A 4 4.16 -11.15 -24.35
N ARG A 5 5.37 -10.67 -24.04
CA ARG A 5 6.51 -11.54 -23.69
C ARG A 5 6.37 -12.11 -22.28
N ALA A 6 6.76 -13.37 -22.13
CA ALA A 6 6.86 -14.01 -20.82
C ALA A 6 8.03 -13.40 -20.03
N LEU A 7 7.78 -13.11 -18.76
CA LEU A 7 8.75 -12.58 -17.81
C LEU A 7 8.62 -13.38 -16.51
N ALA A 8 9.74 -13.73 -15.90
CA ALA A 8 9.74 -14.31 -14.56
C ALA A 8 9.55 -13.20 -13.51
N ASP A 9 8.87 -13.52 -12.41
CA ASP A 9 8.66 -12.58 -11.30
C ASP A 9 9.99 -12.13 -10.68
N SER A 10 11.01 -12.99 -10.68
CA SER A 10 12.37 -12.65 -10.23
C SER A 10 13.02 -11.58 -11.09
N ASP A 11 12.84 -11.65 -12.41
CA ASP A 11 13.42 -10.70 -13.35
C ASP A 11 12.73 -9.34 -13.24
N LEU A 12 11.40 -9.36 -13.05
CA LEU A 12 10.63 -8.16 -12.73
C LEU A 12 11.10 -7.54 -11.43
N ALA A 13 11.24 -8.31 -10.36
CA ALA A 13 11.69 -7.81 -9.06
C ALA A 13 13.10 -7.19 -9.16
N ALA A 14 14.03 -7.86 -9.84
CA ALA A 14 15.39 -7.35 -10.08
C ALA A 14 15.40 -6.06 -10.91
N ASN A 15 14.47 -5.92 -11.86
CA ASN A 15 14.33 -4.74 -12.70
C ASN A 15 13.22 -3.78 -12.22
N GLN A 16 12.99 -3.69 -10.90
CA GLN A 16 12.10 -2.70 -10.30
C GLN A 16 10.65 -2.71 -10.83
N PHE A 17 10.18 -3.90 -11.21
CA PHE A 17 8.88 -4.18 -11.82
C PHE A 17 8.65 -3.42 -13.14
N VAL A 18 9.72 -3.12 -13.88
CA VAL A 18 9.66 -2.55 -15.22
C VAL A 18 9.97 -3.63 -16.24
N CYS A 19 9.13 -3.77 -17.27
CA CYS A 19 9.41 -4.66 -18.39
C CYS A 19 10.69 -4.21 -19.12
N PRO A 20 11.74 -5.04 -19.22
CA PRO A 20 12.98 -4.65 -19.92
C PRO A 20 12.79 -4.52 -21.44
N TYR A 21 11.73 -5.11 -21.99
CA TYR A 21 11.48 -5.11 -23.44
C TYR A 21 10.61 -3.95 -23.91
N CYS A 22 9.69 -3.45 -23.09
CA CYS A 22 8.73 -2.42 -23.50
C CYS A 22 8.54 -1.28 -22.50
N GLY A 23 9.28 -1.26 -21.39
CA GLY A 23 9.19 -0.20 -20.38
C GLY A 23 7.88 -0.15 -19.60
N HIS A 24 6.98 -1.13 -19.75
CA HIS A 24 5.73 -1.17 -18.99
C HIS A 24 6.00 -1.36 -17.49
N HIS A 25 5.41 -0.50 -16.67
CA HIS A 25 5.48 -0.58 -15.21
C HIS A 25 4.38 -1.50 -14.68
N PHE A 26 4.79 -2.58 -14.00
CA PHE A 26 3.87 -3.48 -13.31
C PHE A 26 3.51 -2.95 -11.93
N GLY A 27 2.42 -3.49 -11.37
CA GLY A 27 2.04 -3.24 -9.99
C GLY A 27 3.10 -3.78 -9.03
N ILE A 28 3.42 -3.01 -8.00
CA ILE A 28 4.40 -3.37 -6.98
C ILE A 28 3.68 -3.56 -5.64
N PRO A 29 3.94 -4.64 -4.89
CA PRO A 29 3.52 -4.77 -3.50
C PRO A 29 3.90 -3.53 -2.67
N ALA A 30 3.02 -3.06 -1.79
CA ALA A 30 3.28 -1.83 -1.04
C ALA A 30 4.57 -1.86 -0.21
N ARG A 31 4.87 -2.98 0.47
CA ARG A 31 6.13 -3.14 1.23
C ARG A 31 7.35 -3.14 0.34
N ASP A 32 7.27 -3.74 -0.84
CA ASP A 32 8.40 -3.78 -1.78
C ASP A 32 8.63 -2.38 -2.38
N ARG A 33 7.57 -1.64 -2.70
CA ARG A 33 7.68 -0.23 -3.11
C ARG A 33 8.40 0.62 -2.06
N ILE A 34 8.07 0.44 -0.78
CA ILE A 34 8.73 1.17 0.31
C ILE A 34 10.21 0.75 0.41
N ARG A 35 10.51 -0.55 0.41
CA ARG A 35 11.88 -1.09 0.48
C ARG A 35 12.78 -0.62 -0.65
N MET A 36 12.22 -0.40 -1.84
CA MET A 36 12.99 0.12 -2.99
C MET A 36 13.51 1.54 -2.80
N VAL A 37 12.93 2.31 -1.88
CA VAL A 37 13.19 3.76 -1.76
C VAL A 37 13.87 4.10 -0.43
N VAL A 38 13.54 3.37 0.63
CA VAL A 38 14.12 3.59 1.96
C VAL A 38 15.50 2.94 2.08
N ASP A 39 16.37 3.55 2.88
CA ASP A 39 17.68 3.01 3.24
C ASP A 39 17.53 1.64 3.93
N ASP A 40 18.47 0.73 3.66
CA ASP A 40 18.41 -0.65 4.13
C ASP A 40 18.20 -0.76 5.65
N GLY A 41 17.20 -1.54 6.04
CA GLY A 41 16.87 -1.79 7.45
C GLY A 41 16.31 -0.58 8.22
N GLN A 42 16.07 0.57 7.57
CA GLN A 42 15.61 1.79 8.25
C GLN A 42 14.09 1.99 8.20
N PHE A 43 13.30 0.99 7.81
CA PHE A 43 11.83 1.08 7.77
C PHE A 43 11.19 0.54 9.04
N ARG A 44 10.37 1.37 9.68
CA ARG A 44 9.50 0.97 10.79
C ARG A 44 8.03 1.18 10.40
N GLU A 45 7.34 0.07 10.16
CA GLU A 45 5.91 0.06 9.89
C GLU A 45 5.13 0.62 11.09
N LEU A 46 4.07 1.38 10.81
CA LEU A 46 3.20 2.00 11.78
C LEU A 46 1.79 1.40 11.67
N ASP A 47 1.10 1.33 12.81
CA ASP A 47 -0.34 1.02 12.87
C ASP A 47 -0.73 -0.29 12.13
N ALA A 48 0.21 -1.24 12.05
CA ALA A 48 0.06 -2.51 11.33
C ALA A 48 -1.05 -3.40 11.91
N SER A 49 -1.40 -3.20 13.19
CA SER A 49 -2.49 -3.88 13.88
C SER A 49 -3.89 -3.35 13.52
N LEU A 50 -4.02 -2.19 12.87
CA LEU A 50 -5.32 -1.71 12.37
C LEU A 50 -5.76 -2.57 11.18
N VAL A 51 -6.96 -3.13 11.24
CA VAL A 51 -7.49 -4.02 10.21
C VAL A 51 -8.91 -3.61 9.86
N SER A 52 -9.30 -3.73 8.59
CA SER A 52 -10.67 -3.38 8.17
C SER A 52 -11.71 -4.21 8.93
N THR A 53 -12.90 -3.67 9.10
CA THR A 53 -14.04 -4.42 9.64
C THR A 53 -15.19 -4.33 8.66
N ASP A 54 -16.32 -4.95 9.00
CA ASP A 54 -17.54 -4.84 8.22
C ASP A 54 -18.56 -3.98 8.99
N PRO A 55 -18.47 -2.64 8.89
CA PRO A 55 -19.35 -1.75 9.65
C PRO A 55 -20.80 -1.72 9.13
N LEU A 56 -21.06 -2.27 7.94
CA LEU A 56 -22.37 -2.23 7.27
C LEU A 56 -23.00 -3.62 7.08
N ASP A 57 -22.42 -4.66 7.68
CA ASP A 57 -22.82 -6.06 7.50
C ASP A 57 -22.97 -6.45 6.01
N PHE A 58 -22.02 -6.02 5.18
CA PHE A 58 -22.08 -6.18 3.74
C PHE A 58 -21.89 -7.67 3.34
N PRO A 59 -22.83 -8.27 2.58
CA PRO A 59 -22.78 -9.69 2.25
C PRO A 59 -21.45 -10.13 1.61
N GLY A 60 -20.78 -11.10 2.24
CA GLY A 60 -19.52 -11.69 1.78
C GLY A 60 -18.29 -10.80 1.95
N TYR A 61 -18.41 -9.62 2.58
CA TYR A 61 -17.26 -8.74 2.82
C TYR A 61 -16.25 -9.32 3.83
N PRO A 62 -16.66 -9.93 4.96
CA PRO A 62 -15.72 -10.51 5.92
C PRO A 62 -14.82 -11.59 5.32
N ASP A 63 -15.39 -12.49 4.51
CA ASP A 63 -14.63 -13.56 3.84
C ASP A 63 -13.63 -13.00 2.83
N LYS A 64 -14.03 -11.96 2.10
CA LYS A 64 -13.17 -11.26 1.14
C LYS A 64 -12.00 -10.58 1.86
N LEU A 65 -12.26 -9.92 2.99
CA LEU A 65 -11.22 -9.31 3.84
C LEU A 65 -10.24 -10.37 4.35
N SER A 66 -10.74 -11.49 4.89
CA SER A 66 -9.91 -12.60 5.37
C SER A 66 -9.00 -13.15 4.27
N THR A 67 -9.57 -13.44 3.10
CA THR A 67 -8.83 -13.95 1.94
C THR A 67 -7.73 -12.98 1.49
N LEU A 68 -8.02 -11.69 1.42
CA LEU A 68 -7.07 -10.70 0.98
C LEU A 68 -5.97 -10.44 2.01
N ARG A 69 -6.28 -10.46 3.30
CA ARG A 69 -5.28 -10.41 4.37
C ARG A 69 -4.29 -11.56 4.28
N ALA A 70 -4.80 -12.78 4.09
CA ALA A 70 -3.95 -13.95 3.92
C ALA A 70 -3.04 -13.82 2.68
N LYS A 71 -3.58 -13.30 1.56
CA LYS A 71 -2.84 -13.13 0.31
C LYS A 71 -1.79 -12.00 0.35
N THR A 72 -2.08 -10.91 1.04
CA THR A 72 -1.28 -9.67 0.97
C THR A 72 -0.46 -9.40 2.23
N HIS A 73 -0.74 -10.12 3.32
CA HIS A 73 -0.14 -9.93 4.64
C HIS A 73 -0.27 -8.49 5.17
N THR A 74 -1.33 -7.77 4.80
CA THR A 74 -1.65 -6.43 5.31
C THR A 74 -3.08 -6.38 5.85
N GLY A 75 -3.30 -5.53 6.85
CA GLY A 75 -4.62 -5.32 7.46
C GLY A 75 -5.64 -4.61 6.57
N ASP A 76 -5.15 -3.78 5.65
CA ASP A 76 -5.90 -3.07 4.59
C ASP A 76 -4.93 -2.66 3.47
N ALA A 77 -5.41 -1.96 2.45
CA ALA A 77 -4.74 -1.61 1.22
C ALA A 77 -3.70 -0.47 1.31
N VAL A 78 -3.14 -0.21 2.49
CA VAL A 78 -2.05 0.74 2.66
C VAL A 78 -1.06 0.26 3.70
N VAL A 79 0.22 0.40 3.41
CA VAL A 79 1.30 0.26 4.39
C VAL A 79 1.85 1.65 4.68
N THR A 80 1.96 2.00 5.95
CA THR A 80 2.50 3.28 6.40
C THR A 80 3.66 3.07 7.36
N GLY A 81 4.59 4.01 7.41
CA GLY A 81 5.72 3.91 8.33
C GLY A 81 6.65 5.10 8.30
N ILE A 82 7.72 5.00 9.10
CA ILE A 82 8.84 5.94 9.08
C ILE A 82 10.05 5.23 8.49
N GLY A 83 10.71 5.89 7.55
CA GLY A 83 11.93 5.43 6.88
C GLY A 83 13.06 6.45 6.97
N LYS A 84 14.19 6.13 6.35
CA LYS A 84 15.18 7.12 5.91
C LYS A 84 15.39 7.00 4.41
N ILE A 85 15.63 8.11 3.73
CA ILE A 85 16.04 8.16 2.33
C ILE A 85 17.27 9.04 2.26
N GLY A 86 18.42 8.47 1.92
CA GLY A 86 19.69 9.21 1.94
C GLY A 86 20.01 9.80 3.31
N GLY A 87 19.69 9.07 4.39
CA GLY A 87 19.86 9.52 5.77
C GLY A 87 18.78 10.48 6.30
N ILE A 88 17.93 11.04 5.44
CA ILE A 88 16.85 11.96 5.82
C ILE A 88 15.66 11.14 6.32
N ARG A 89 15.19 11.39 7.55
CA ARG A 89 13.99 10.73 8.08
C ARG A 89 12.75 11.19 7.32
N VAL A 90 11.94 10.23 6.88
CA VAL A 90 10.71 10.50 6.12
C VAL A 90 9.53 9.71 6.68
N ALA A 91 8.34 10.29 6.57
CA ALA A 91 7.08 9.57 6.69
C ALA A 91 6.70 9.05 5.29
N ILE A 92 6.41 7.75 5.17
CA ILE A 92 6.18 7.10 3.89
C ILE A 92 4.95 6.19 3.94
N ALA A 93 4.15 6.24 2.88
CA ALA A 93 3.02 5.34 2.67
C ALA A 93 3.04 4.77 1.25
N ALA A 94 2.56 3.54 1.09
CA ALA A 94 2.28 2.96 -0.21
C ALA A 94 0.94 2.22 -0.19
N LEU A 95 0.09 2.54 -1.17
CA LEU A 95 -1.18 1.85 -1.39
C LEU A 95 -0.96 0.55 -2.20
N ASP A 96 -1.76 -0.48 -1.92
CA ASP A 96 -1.61 -1.82 -2.49
C ASP A 96 -2.86 -2.27 -3.26
N THR A 97 -2.79 -2.22 -4.59
CA THR A 97 -3.93 -2.58 -5.45
C THR A 97 -4.34 -4.05 -5.35
N ARG A 98 -3.47 -4.92 -4.80
CA ARG A 98 -3.80 -6.33 -4.57
C ARG A 98 -4.87 -6.49 -3.49
N PHE A 99 -5.06 -5.48 -2.64
CA PHE A 99 -6.11 -5.44 -1.63
C PHE A 99 -7.27 -4.57 -2.14
N LEU A 100 -8.30 -5.20 -2.70
CA LEU A 100 -9.52 -4.53 -3.19
C LEU A 100 -9.23 -3.30 -4.07
N MET A 101 -8.30 -3.44 -5.02
CA MET A 101 -7.88 -2.36 -5.93
C MET A 101 -7.42 -1.08 -5.21
N ALA A 102 -6.94 -1.22 -3.97
CA ALA A 102 -6.60 -0.10 -3.11
C ALA A 102 -7.71 0.94 -2.97
N SER A 103 -8.98 0.51 -3.02
CA SER A 103 -10.06 1.45 -2.77
C SER A 103 -10.00 1.97 -1.34
N MET A 104 -10.31 3.26 -1.17
CA MET A 104 -10.23 3.96 0.11
C MET A 104 -11.37 3.53 1.02
N GLY A 105 -11.05 2.97 2.19
CA GLY A 105 -11.99 2.69 3.29
C GLY A 105 -11.47 3.28 4.61
N ALA A 106 -12.19 3.02 5.70
CA ALA A 106 -11.93 3.58 7.03
C ALA A 106 -10.48 3.40 7.49
N VAL A 107 -9.93 2.18 7.33
CA VAL A 107 -8.56 1.90 7.81
C VAL A 107 -7.50 2.51 6.92
N VAL A 108 -7.74 2.64 5.61
CA VAL A 108 -6.82 3.37 4.72
C VAL A 108 -6.79 4.84 5.11
N GLY A 109 -7.96 5.45 5.30
CA GLY A 109 -8.09 6.84 5.78
C GLY A 109 -7.38 7.04 7.12
N GLU A 110 -7.70 6.21 8.11
CA GLU A 110 -7.13 6.30 9.46
C GLU A 110 -5.60 6.17 9.46
N ARG A 111 -5.04 5.19 8.73
CA ARG A 111 -3.58 5.00 8.64
C ARG A 111 -2.88 6.17 7.97
N LEU A 112 -3.47 6.73 6.91
CA LEU A 112 -2.92 7.90 6.22
C LEU A 112 -3.01 9.15 7.10
N THR A 113 -4.14 9.40 7.74
CA THR A 113 -4.32 10.52 8.68
C THR A 113 -3.29 10.46 9.82
N ARG A 114 -3.16 9.30 10.48
CA ARG A 114 -2.15 9.10 11.55
C ARG A 114 -0.72 9.29 11.08
N LEU A 115 -0.42 8.95 9.83
CA LEU A 115 0.91 9.18 9.24
C LEU A 115 1.14 10.67 8.99
N ILE A 116 0.17 11.34 8.37
CA ILE A 116 0.21 12.78 8.05
C ILE A 116 0.36 13.61 9.32
N GLU A 117 -0.49 13.39 10.32
CA GLU A 117 -0.43 14.10 11.60
C GLU A 117 0.93 13.92 12.29
N ARG A 118 1.49 12.72 12.20
CA ARG A 118 2.80 12.40 12.78
C ARG A 118 3.94 13.04 12.00
N ALA A 119 3.86 13.06 10.67
CA ALA A 119 4.80 13.77 9.82
C ALA A 119 4.79 15.26 10.14
N THR A 120 3.61 15.87 10.25
CA THR A 120 3.42 17.27 10.65
C THR A 120 4.02 17.54 12.02
N LYS A 121 3.69 16.75 13.04
CA LYS A 121 4.19 16.93 14.41
C LYS A 121 5.72 16.79 14.52
N GLN A 122 6.32 15.93 13.71
CA GLN A 122 7.76 15.65 13.73
C GLN A 122 8.54 16.42 12.66
N HIS A 123 7.88 17.30 11.89
CA HIS A 123 8.46 18.03 10.77
C HIS A 123 9.20 17.11 9.77
N LEU A 124 8.58 15.97 9.45
CA LEU A 124 9.12 15.00 8.50
C LEU A 124 8.58 15.29 7.08
N PRO A 125 9.42 15.17 6.03
CA PRO A 125 8.93 15.02 4.67
C PRO A 125 7.96 13.84 4.57
N LEU A 126 6.89 14.00 3.81
CA LEU A 126 5.84 13.00 3.59
C LEU A 126 5.85 12.54 2.14
N ILE A 127 5.88 11.22 1.92
CA ILE A 127 5.80 10.59 0.60
C ILE A 127 4.67 9.57 0.60
N ILE A 128 3.75 9.67 -0.35
CA ILE A 128 2.64 8.74 -0.52
C ILE A 128 2.65 8.19 -1.94
N PHE A 129 2.84 6.88 -2.09
CA PHE A 129 2.65 6.18 -3.36
C PHE A 129 1.18 5.82 -3.53
N SER A 130 0.46 6.68 -4.24
CA SER A 130 -0.96 6.52 -4.49
C SER A 130 -1.25 5.54 -5.63
N ALA A 131 -2.10 4.57 -5.33
CA ALA A 131 -2.73 3.72 -6.32
C ALA A 131 -4.12 3.38 -5.78
N SER A 132 -5.17 3.57 -6.57
CA SER A 132 -6.54 3.26 -6.14
C SER A 132 -7.46 3.11 -7.33
N GLY A 133 -8.41 2.18 -7.23
CA GLY A 133 -9.52 2.02 -8.16
C GLY A 133 -10.79 2.79 -7.75
N GLY A 134 -10.79 3.55 -6.65
CA GLY A 134 -11.94 4.36 -6.20
C GLY A 134 -12.20 4.28 -4.69
N ALA A 135 -13.46 4.44 -4.29
CA ALA A 135 -13.91 4.31 -2.90
C ALA A 135 -14.31 2.87 -2.55
N ARG A 136 -14.24 2.49 -1.26
CA ARG A 136 -14.63 1.17 -0.76
C ARG A 136 -16.15 1.09 -0.59
N MET A 137 -16.85 0.74 -1.68
CA MET A 137 -18.32 0.66 -1.66
C MET A 137 -18.90 -0.22 -0.55
N GLN A 138 -18.17 -1.24 -0.08
CA GLN A 138 -18.58 -2.11 1.03
C GLN A 138 -18.72 -1.36 2.37
N GLU A 139 -18.03 -0.22 2.52
CA GLU A 139 -18.09 0.63 3.72
C GLU A 139 -18.96 1.89 3.49
N GLY A 140 -19.54 2.06 2.30
CA GLY A 140 -20.51 3.12 2.00
C GLY A 140 -20.00 4.53 2.34
N ILE A 141 -20.81 5.27 3.08
CA ILE A 141 -20.52 6.67 3.47
C ILE A 141 -19.24 6.80 4.33
N ILE A 142 -18.83 5.74 5.02
CA ILE A 142 -17.63 5.73 5.88
C ILE A 142 -16.34 5.83 5.04
N SER A 143 -16.42 5.52 3.75
CA SER A 143 -15.28 5.61 2.83
C SER A 143 -14.95 7.02 2.34
N LEU A 144 -15.79 8.00 2.63
CA LEU A 144 -15.66 9.38 2.14
C LEU A 144 -14.83 10.26 3.08
#